data_AF-X0QPD3-F1
#
_entry.id   AF-X0QPD3-F1
#
_cell.length_a   1.000
_cell.length_b   1.000
_cell.length_c   1.000
_cell.angle_alpha   90.00
_cell.angle_beta   90.00
_cell.angle_gamma   90.00
#
_symmetry.space_group_name_H-M   'P 1'
#
loop_
_entity.id
_entity.type
_entity.pdbx_description
1 polymer ?
#
loop_
_entity_poly.entity_id
_entity_poly.type
_entity_poly.pdbx_seq_one_letter_code
_entity_poly.pdbx_strand_id
1 'polypeptide(L)' 'MLEVIPGLGEKRRRDLLNHFGGMQQLLGASQQELAGVQGIGPVLAKTVYKVLHE' A
#
# COMPACT_ATOMS: atom_id res chain seq x y z
N MET A 1 3.67 8.67 -6.10
CA MET A 1 4.58 7.53 -6.41
C MET A 1 4.87 6.79 -5.10
N LEU A 2 4.72 5.46 -5.04
CA LEU A 2 4.90 4.70 -3.79
C LEU A 2 6.33 4.81 -3.20
N GLU A 3 7.30 5.20 -4.03
CA GLU A 3 8.72 5.32 -3.67
C GLU A 3 9.02 6.46 -2.69
N VAL A 4 8.10 7.41 -2.52
CA VAL A 4 8.28 8.55 -1.62
C VAL A 4 7.70 8.28 -0.22
N ILE A 5 7.08 7.11 0.01
CA ILE A 5 6.44 6.80 1.29
C ILE A 5 7.50 6.35 2.30
N PRO A 6 7.73 7.12 3.38
CA PRO A 6 8.68 6.76 4.42
C PRO A 6 8.25 5.44 5.08
N GLY A 7 9.17 4.48 5.15
CA GLY A 7 8.89 3.16 5.70
C GLY A 7 8.25 2.16 4.73
N LEU A 8 7.95 2.54 3.49
CA LEU A 8 7.50 1.61 2.45
C LEU A 8 8.67 1.14 1.58
N GLY A 9 9.49 0.25 2.16
CA GLY A 9 10.60 -0.39 1.45
C GLY A 9 10.13 -1.27 0.29
N GLU A 10 11.07 -1.69 -0.58
CA GLU A 10 10.78 -2.50 -1.77
C GLU A 10 10.01 -3.79 -1.46
N LYS A 11 10.32 -4.46 -0.34
CA LYS A 11 9.61 -5.67 0.09
C LYS A 11 8.11 -5.41 0.24
N ARG A 12 7.74 -4.40 1.03
CA ARG A 12 6.35 -4.02 1.28
C ARG A 12 5.62 -3.59 -0.01
N ARG A 13 6.32 -2.91 -0.93
CA ARG A 13 5.77 -2.58 -2.25
C ARG A 13 5.44 -3.83 -3.07
N ARG A 14 6.37 -4.78 -3.13
CA ARG A 14 6.14 -6.07 -3.79
C ARG A 14 5.00 -6.84 -3.13
N ASP A 15 4.95 -6.87 -1.80
CA ASP A 15 3.89 -7.56 -1.06
C ASP A 15 2.51 -6.95 -1.35
N LEU A 16 2.41 -5.61 -1.40
CA LEU A 16 1.19 -4.91 -1.84
C LEU A 16 0.80 -5.29 -3.27
N LEU A 17 1.73 -5.20 -4.23
CA LEU A 17 1.44 -5.54 -5.62
C LEU A 17 1.02 -7.00 -5.79
N ASN A 18 1.68 -7.92 -5.07
CA ASN A 18 1.35 -9.35 -5.09
C ASN A 18 -0.01 -9.63 -4.43
N HIS A 19 -0.32 -8.93 -3.33
CA HIS A 19 -1.59 -9.12 -2.61
C HIS A 19 -2.79 -8.67 -3.46
N PHE A 20 -2.69 -7.52 -4.13
CA PHE A 20 -3.79 -6.98 -4.92
C PHE A 20 -3.78 -7.44 -6.39
N GLY A 21 -2.70 -8.05 -6.87
CA GLY A 21 -2.60 -8.50 -8.27
C GLY A 21 -2.21 -7.38 -9.24
N GLY A 22 -1.51 -6.35 -8.76
CA GLY A 22 -0.94 -5.27 -9.57
C GLY A 22 -1.38 -3.86 -9.16
N MET A 23 -0.84 -2.86 -9.86
CA MET A 23 -1.01 -1.45 -9.50
C MET A 23 -2.46 -0.96 -9.66
N GLN A 24 -3.17 -1.44 -10.69
CA GLN A 24 -4.57 -1.04 -10.92
C GLN A 24 -5.49 -1.46 -9.77
N GLN A 25 -5.34 -2.70 -9.30
CA GLN A 25 -6.11 -3.21 -8.16
C GLN A 25 -5.68 -2.53 -6.85
N LEU A 26 -4.38 -2.29 -6.67
CA LEU A 26 -3.85 -1.55 -5.52
C LEU A 26 -4.41 -0.12 -5.43
N LEU A 27 -4.59 0.56 -6.56
CA LEU A 27 -5.21 1.89 -6.61
C LEU A 27 -6.69 1.87 -6.21
N GLY A 28 -7.40 0.76 -6.45
CA GLY A 28 -8.80 0.57 -6.04
C GLY A 28 -8.97 0.09 -4.60
N ALA A 29 -7.89 -0.28 -3.92
CA ALA A 29 -7.93 -0.85 -2.57
C ALA A 29 -8.29 0.21 -1.51
N SER A 30 -9.17 -0.16 -0.58
CA SER A 30 -9.49 0.66 0.58
C SER A 30 -8.34 0.68 1.60
N GLN A 31 -8.32 1.70 2.45
CA GLN A 31 -7.36 1.79 3.56
C GLN A 31 -7.39 0.55 4.47
N GLN A 32 -8.57 -0.04 4.69
CA GLN A 32 -8.72 -1.25 5.51
C GLN A 32 -8.07 -2.47 4.86
N GLU A 33 -8.26 -2.65 3.55
CA GLU A 33 -7.62 -3.73 2.80
C GLU A 33 -6.09 -3.58 2.80
N LEU A 34 -5.59 -2.34 2.63
CA LEU A 34 -4.16 -2.06 2.71
C LEU A 34 -3.57 -2.43 4.08
N ALA A 35 -4.31 -2.20 5.18
CA ALA A 35 -3.90 -2.57 6.52
C ALA A 35 -3.93 -4.09 6.79
N GLY A 36 -4.58 -4.86 5.92
CA GLY A 36 -4.60 -6.33 5.97
C GLY A 36 -3.33 -6.97 5.41
N VAL A 37 -2.50 -6.23 4.69
CA VAL A 37 -1.26 -6.76 4.11
C VAL A 37 -0.20 -6.91 5.20
N GLN A 38 0.47 -8.07 5.22
CA GLN A 38 1.48 -8.37 6.23
C GLN A 38 2.57 -7.29 6.27
N GLY A 39 2.78 -6.70 7.44
CA GLY A 39 3.78 -5.64 7.63
C GLY A 39 3.32 -4.25 7.17
N ILE A 40 2.07 -4.10 6.74
CA ILE A 40 1.39 -2.81 6.53
C ILE A 40 0.41 -2.58 7.69
N GLY A 41 0.88 -1.94 8.75
CA GLY A 41 0.01 -1.55 9.85
C GLY A 41 -0.94 -0.41 9.49
N PRO A 42 -1.91 -0.06 10.36
CA PRO A 42 -2.93 0.96 10.10
C PRO A 42 -2.35 2.34 9.78
N VAL A 43 -1.22 2.70 10.40
CA VAL A 43 -0.52 3.98 10.14
C VAL A 43 0.05 4.00 8.71
N LEU A 44 0.72 2.92 8.30
CA LEU A 44 1.32 2.84 6.97
C LEU A 44 0.23 2.74 5.89
N ALA A 45 -0.83 1.97 6.14
CA ALA A 45 -1.99 1.88 5.27
C ALA A 45 -2.62 3.26 5.02
N LYS A 46 -2.77 4.09 6.07
CA LYS A 46 -3.26 5.47 5.94
C LYS A 46 -2.39 6.30 5.00
N THR A 47 -1.07 6.24 5.17
CA THR A 47 -0.12 7.00 4.35
C THR A 47 -0.13 6.52 2.91
N VAL A 48 -0.16 5.20 2.68
CA VAL A 48 -0.26 4.61 1.34
C VAL A 48 -1.55 5.04 0.67
N TYR A 49 -2.69 4.88 1.34
CA TYR A 49 -3.99 5.26 0.80
C TYR A 49 -4.04 6.73 0.40
N LYS A 50 -3.54 7.63 1.27
CA LYS A 50 -3.44 9.05 0.99
C LYS A 50 -2.60 9.34 -0.26
N VAL A 51 -1.42 8.72 -0.40
CA VAL A 51 -0.53 8.93 -1.57
C VAL A 51 -1.09 8.34 -2.86
N LEU A 52 -1.97 7.34 -2.78
CA LEU A 52 -2.61 6.73 -3.95
C LEU A 52 -3.85 7.51 -4.42
N HIS A 53 -4.46 8.32 -3.54
CA HIS A 53 -5.74 9.01 -3.79
C HIS A 53 -5.68 10.54 -3.69
N GLU A 54 -4.50 11.13 -3.42
CA GLU A 54 -4.19 12.55 -3.67
C GLU A 54 -3.63 12.73 -5.08
#